data_AF-A0A1Q5HV84-F1
#
_entry.id   AF-A0A1Q5HV84-F1
#
_cell.length_a   1.000
_cell.length_b   1.000
_cell.length_c   1.000
_cell.angle_alpha   90.00
_cell.angle_beta   90.00
_cell.angle_gamma   90.00
#
_symmetry.space_group_name_H-M   'P 1'
#
loop_
_entity.id
_entity.type
_entity.pdbx_description
1 polymer ?
#
loop_
_entity_poly.entity_id
_entity_poly.type
_entity_poly.pdbx_seq_one_letter_code
_entity_poly.pdbx_strand_id
1 'polypeptide(L)' 'METDEQAVTGDYADDARLPLLTAAEARDAVGYMRLLETLDLTPRGQAAGQLAADLARRLPAGRTGTDAATGSV' A
#
# COMPACT_ATOMS: atom_id res chain seq x y z
N MET A 1 24.29 19.20 3.36
CA MET A 1 22.95 19.43 3.94
C MET A 1 22.50 18.09 4.47
N GLU A 2 22.61 17.92 5.78
CA GLU A 2 22.16 16.74 6.50
C GLU A 2 20.67 16.98 6.77
N THR A 3 19.81 16.28 6.04
CA THR A 3 18.36 16.37 6.28
C THR A 3 18.09 15.57 7.54
N ASP A 4 17.99 16.26 8.68
CA ASP A 4 17.41 15.73 9.90
C ASP A 4 16.04 15.14 9.56
N GLU A 5 15.95 13.82 9.54
CA GLU A 5 14.69 13.09 9.51
C GLU A 5 14.01 13.29 10.87
N GLN A 6 13.47 14.48 11.10
CA GLN A 6 12.72 14.80 12.29
C GLN A 6 11.47 13.91 12.30
N ALA A 7 11.50 12.84 13.09
CA ALA A 7 10.36 11.95 13.25
C ALA A 7 9.13 12.78 13.60
N VAL A 8 8.05 12.63 12.84
CA VAL A 8 6.78 13.31 13.10
C VAL A 8 6.22 12.76 14.41
N THR A 9 6.45 13.46 15.51
CA THR A 9 5.84 13.18 16.82
C THR A 9 4.47 13.83 16.86
N GLY A 10 3.45 13.13 16.37
CA GLY A 10 2.05 13.50 16.55
C GLY A 10 1.39 12.57 17.54
N ASP A 11 0.67 13.12 18.52
CA ASP A 11 -0.26 12.38 19.37
C ASP A 11 -1.48 11.96 18.53
N TYR A 12 -1.31 10.91 17.72
CA TYR A 12 -2.43 10.24 17.11
C TYR A 12 -3.27 9.63 18.22
N ALA A 13 -4.54 10.02 18.30
CA ALA A 13 -5.49 9.42 19.22
C ALA A 13 -5.44 7.89 19.06
N ASP A 14 -5.41 7.17 20.18
CA ASP A 14 -5.37 5.70 20.24
C ASP A 14 -6.75 5.10 19.87
N ASP A 15 -7.50 5.78 19.00
CA ASP A 15 -8.71 5.28 18.37
C ASP A 15 -8.41 3.91 17.75
N ALA A 16 -9.43 3.05 17.69
CA ALA A 16 -9.31 1.70 17.16
C ALA A 16 -8.64 1.74 15.79
N ARG A 17 -7.34 1.38 15.76
CA ARG A 17 -6.56 1.36 14.54
C ARG A 17 -7.25 0.39 13.60
N LEU A 18 -7.65 0.89 12.43
CA LEU A 18 -8.19 0.02 11.40
C LEU A 18 -7.17 -1.11 11.15
N PRO A 19 -7.64 -2.36 10.91
CA PRO A 19 -6.74 -3.45 10.59
C PRO A 19 -5.80 -3.04 9.47
N LEU A 20 -4.50 -3.28 9.66
CA LEU A 20 -3.52 -3.03 8.61
C LEU A 20 -3.88 -3.87 7.39
N LEU A 21 -3.99 -3.22 6.23
CA LEU A 21 -4.23 -3.90 4.95
C LEU A 21 -3.15 -4.98 4.74
N THR A 22 -3.61 -6.19 4.42
CA THR A 22 -2.74 -7.25 3.96
C THR A 22 -2.13 -6.88 2.60
N ALA A 23 -0.99 -7.50 2.27
CA ALA A 23 -0.40 -7.32 0.94
C ALA A 23 -1.33 -7.80 -0.20
N ALA A 24 -2.27 -8.71 0.09
CA ALA A 24 -3.28 -9.13 -0.89
C ALA A 24 -4.32 -8.01 -1.12
N GLU A 25 -4.93 -7.51 -0.04
CA GLU A 25 -5.92 -6.43 -0.13
C GLU A 25 -5.33 -5.15 -0.74
N ALA A 26 -4.05 -4.85 -0.47
CA ALA A 26 -3.38 -3.71 -1.09
C ALA A 26 -3.19 -3.89 -2.61
N ARG A 27 -3.01 -5.13 -3.11
CA ARG A 27 -2.98 -5.42 -4.55
C ARG A 27 -4.38 -5.29 -5.18
N ASP A 28 -5.43 -5.72 -4.47
CA ASP A 28 -6.80 -5.54 -4.93
C ASP A 28 -7.15 -4.04 -5.04
N ALA A 29 -6.74 -3.23 -4.05
CA ALA A 29 -6.89 -1.78 -4.10
C ALA A 29 -6.20 -1.15 -5.32
N VAL A 30 -4.98 -1.59 -5.67
CA VAL A 30 -4.31 -1.17 -6.92
C VAL A 30 -5.17 -1.52 -8.13
N GLY A 31 -5.75 -2.72 -8.17
CA GLY A 31 -6.66 -3.15 -9.24
C GLY A 31 -7.88 -2.24 -9.38
N TYR A 32 -8.55 -1.93 -8.26
CA TYR A 32 -9.71 -1.04 -8.27
C TYR A 32 -9.38 0.39 -8.71
N MET A 33 -8.22 0.92 -8.31
CA MET A 33 -7.79 2.25 -8.73
C MET A 33 -7.47 2.33 -10.23
N ARG A 34 -6.88 1.27 -10.80
CA ARG A 34 -6.69 1.16 -12.26
C ARG A 34 -8.02 1.03 -12.98
N LEU A 35 -8.96 0.28 -12.44
CA LEU A 35 -10.31 0.22 -13.00
C LEU A 35 -10.96 1.60 -12.98
N LEU A 36 -10.86 2.33 -11.87
CA LEU A 36 -11.38 3.69 -11.77
C LEU A 36 -10.77 4.63 -12.82
N GLU A 37 -9.46 4.55 -13.07
CA GLU A 37 -8.81 5.32 -14.15
C GLU A 37 -9.47 5.07 -15.51
N THR A 38 -9.88 3.84 -15.81
CA THR A 38 -10.55 3.51 -17.09
C THR A 38 -12.01 3.96 -17.15
N LEU A 39 -12.68 4.07 -16.00
CA LEU A 39 -14.10 4.40 -15.91
C LEU A 39 -14.35 5.90 -15.75
N ASP A 40 -13.41 6.62 -15.12
CA ASP A 40 -13.52 8.05 -14.82
C ASP A 40 -12.55 8.85 -15.69
N LEU A 41 -13.06 9.41 -16.80
CA LEU A 41 -12.27 10.22 -17.73
C LEU A 41 -11.98 11.65 -17.24
N THR A 42 -12.37 11.98 -16.01
CA THR A 42 -12.03 13.26 -15.39
C THR A 42 -10.61 13.22 -14.80
N PRO A 43 -10.04 14.35 -14.36
CA PRO A 43 -8.74 14.37 -13.67
C PRO A 43 -8.66 13.44 -12.44
N ARG A 44 -9.82 13.10 -11.84
CA ARG A 44 -9.87 12.16 -10.72
C ARG A 44 -9.45 10.74 -11.11
N GLY A 45 -9.85 10.24 -12.27
CA GLY A 45 -9.42 8.92 -12.74
C GLY A 45 -7.92 8.90 -13.04
N GLN A 46 -7.38 9.97 -13.63
CA GLN A 46 -5.94 10.10 -13.83
C GLN A 46 -5.17 10.07 -12.49
N ALA A 47 -5.67 10.79 -11.48
CA ALA A 47 -5.08 10.76 -10.14
C ALA A 47 -5.13 9.36 -9.50
N ALA A 48 -6.22 8.61 -9.73
CA ALA A 48 -6.32 7.21 -9.28
C ALA A 48 -5.27 6.32 -9.94
N GLY A 49 -5.04 6.48 -11.25
CA GLY A 49 -3.99 5.76 -11.98
C GLY A 49 -2.58 6.05 -11.43
N GLN A 50 -2.27 7.32 -11.17
CA GLN A 50 -1.01 7.74 -10.56
C GLN A 50 -0.82 7.13 -9.16
N LEU A 51 -1.85 7.21 -8.32
CA LEU A 51 -1.81 6.61 -6.98
C LEU A 51 -1.63 5.08 -7.05
N ALA A 52 -2.30 4.41 -7.99
CA ALA A 52 -2.15 2.98 -8.19
C ALA A 52 -0.71 2.60 -8.59
N ALA A 53 -0.08 3.39 -9.48
CA ALA A 53 1.29 3.18 -9.90
C ALA A 53 2.28 3.37 -8.74
N ASP A 54 2.08 4.40 -7.93
CA ASP A 54 2.89 4.69 -6.75
C ASP A 54 2.79 3.58 -5.70
N LEU A 55 1.57 3.12 -5.43
CA LEU A 55 1.32 2.03 -4.49
C LEU A 55 1.95 0.72 -4.99
N ALA A 56 1.75 0.38 -6.26
CA ALA A 56 2.31 -0.84 -6.85
C ALA A 56 3.84 -0.91 -6.74
N ARG A 57 4.55 0.22 -6.84
CA ARG A 57 6.02 0.27 -6.66
C ARG A 57 6.47 0.01 -5.22
N ARG A 58 5.61 0.29 -4.24
CA ARG A 58 5.90 0.13 -2.80
C ARG A 58 5.49 -1.25 -2.27
N LEU A 59 4.62 -1.96 -2.98
CA LEU A 59 4.18 -3.27 -2.55
C LEU A 59 5.32 -4.29 -2.66
N PRO A 60 5.53 -5.12 -1.63
CA PRO A 60 6.52 -6.18 -1.71
C PRO A 60 6.17 -7.09 -2.89
N ALA A 61 7.17 -7.33 -3.75
CA ALA A 61 7.11 -8.39 -4.74
C ALA A 61 6.67 -9.65 -4.00
N GLY A 62 5.59 -10.30 -4.49
CA GLY A 62 4.97 -11.40 -3.78
C GLY A 62 6.03 -12.39 -3.32
N ARG A 63 6.19 -12.54 -2.00
CA ARG A 63 6.93 -13.66 -1.44
C ARG A 63 6.14 -14.89 -1.87
N THR A 64 6.56 -15.53 -2.95
CA THR A 64 6.21 -16.91 -3.21
C THR A 64 6.59 -17.67 -1.95
N GLY A 65 5.61 -18.25 -1.28
CA GLY A 65 5.86 -19.02 -0.07
C GLY A 65 6.76 -20.21 -0.40
N THR A 66 8.06 -20.07 -0.18
CA THR A 66 9.01 -21.19 -0.05
C THR A 66 9.76 -21.14 1.27
N ASP A 67 9.35 -20.29 2.22
CA ASP A 67 9.84 -20.35 3.59
C ASP A 67 8.72 -20.81 4.54
N ALA A 68 8.23 -22.01 4.27
CA ALA A 68 7.73 -22.88 5.33
C ALA A 68 8.89 -23.81 5.72
N ALA A 69 9.96 -23.22 6.27
CA ALA A 69 10.99 -23.97 6.97
C ALA A 69 10.36 -24.63 8.19
N THR A 70 10.11 -25.93 8.04
CA THR A 70 10.45 -26.99 8.98
C THR A 70 11.05 -26.49 10.31
N GLY A 71 10.19 -26.21 11.27
CA GLY A 71 10.54 -26.15 12.69
C GLY A 71 10.20 -27.50 13.32
N SER A 72 11.10 -28.48 13.18
CA SER A 72 11.16 -29.62 14.10
C SER A 72 11.51 -29.12 15.49
N VAL A 73 10.67 -29.43 16.48
CA VAL A 73 11.07 -30.00 17.78
C VAL A 73 10.03 -31.05 18.15
#